data_AF-A0A534UM38-F1
#
_entry.id   AF-A0A534UM38-F1
#
_cell.length_a   1.000
_cell.length_b   1.000
_cell.length_c   1.000
_cell.angle_alpha   90.00
_cell.angle_beta   90.00
_cell.angle_gamma   90.00
#
_symmetry.space_group_name_H-M   'P 1'
#
loop_
_entity.id
_entity.type
_entity.pdbx_description
1 polymer ?
#
loop_
_entity_poly.entity_id
_entity_poly.type
_entity_poly.pdbx_seq_one_letter_code
_entity_poly.pdbx_strand_id
1 'polypeptide(L)'
;MKIILIDNPDSGDDSRPSCEQILRLIRDAGHKVNYQSSKEKKWKKVLKKRCDIVAVAGGDGTVGKVARCLIGSRTPIAVLPLGKANNVANMLGLTGRSLEDLIKGWKTAHCVNFDAGVAKGPWGSQCFIEGFGVGLFAETMSQLDGRKILDLTHSDNLQKVIRTVLNILKNQLSTYPSKNMTVRLDGRDVSGDYVLLEALNIRYIGPNLDLVPRADINDGFLDVVFVTKAQRAKLSKYLSDRISGKNSRVSLTVRRGRHLQIELKNSPIHIDDTAWPKGKDRTPLRSNAIDIKIDPGALVFLIPMEKRQRRPRSVAVAV
;
A
#
# COMPACT_ATOMS: atom_id res chain seq x y z
N MET A 1 -21.23 -11.10 -14.39
CA MET A 1 -19.83 -10.77 -14.73
C MET A 1 -18.99 -12.04 -14.71
N LYS A 2 -17.95 -12.11 -15.54
CA LYS A 2 -16.86 -13.10 -15.52
C LYS A 2 -15.74 -12.55 -14.66
N ILE A 3 -15.46 -13.22 -13.55
CA ILE A 3 -14.51 -12.81 -12.52
C ILE A 3 -13.31 -13.74 -12.57
N ILE A 4 -12.11 -13.17 -12.49
CA ILE A 4 -10.93 -13.93 -12.07
C ILE A 4 -10.69 -13.59 -10.60
N LEU A 5 -10.73 -14.61 -9.73
CA LEU A 5 -10.40 -14.44 -8.32
C LEU A 5 -8.95 -14.89 -8.10
N ILE A 6 -8.09 -13.96 -7.68
CA ILE A 6 -6.76 -14.25 -7.14
C ILE A 6 -6.85 -14.24 -5.61
N ASP A 7 -6.62 -15.39 -5.00
CA ASP A 7 -6.68 -15.53 -3.54
C ASP A 7 -5.31 -15.78 -2.92
N ASN A 8 -5.01 -15.13 -1.81
CA ASN A 8 -3.91 -15.49 -0.93
C ASN A 8 -4.47 -16.18 0.32
N PRO A 9 -4.42 -17.53 0.38
CA PRO A 9 -4.97 -18.28 1.51
C PRO A 9 -4.24 -17.98 2.82
N ASP A 10 -2.98 -17.55 2.76
CA ASP A 10 -2.15 -17.24 3.93
C ASP A 10 -2.31 -15.77 4.40
N SER A 11 -3.27 -15.04 3.84
CA SER A 11 -3.52 -13.65 4.20
C SER A 11 -4.47 -13.55 5.39
N GLY A 12 -4.31 -12.52 6.22
CA GLY A 12 -5.25 -12.24 7.32
C GLY A 12 -4.90 -13.01 8.60
N ASP A 13 -5.94 -13.36 9.34
CA ASP A 13 -5.91 -14.19 10.55
C ASP A 13 -6.98 -15.30 10.45
N ASP A 14 -7.17 -16.06 11.53
CA ASP A 14 -8.11 -17.20 11.57
C ASP A 14 -9.58 -16.81 11.34
N SER A 15 -9.93 -15.53 11.42
CA SER A 15 -11.28 -15.05 11.10
C SER A 15 -11.55 -14.93 9.59
N ARG A 16 -10.51 -15.12 8.75
CA ARG A 16 -10.64 -15.03 7.30
C ARG A 16 -11.62 -16.10 6.77
N PRO A 17 -12.62 -15.72 5.95
CA PRO A 17 -13.51 -16.68 5.30
C PRO A 17 -12.78 -17.67 4.40
N SER A 18 -13.19 -18.94 4.37
CA SER A 18 -12.61 -19.96 3.50
C SER A 18 -12.74 -19.58 2.02
N CYS A 19 -11.89 -20.17 1.18
CA CYS A 19 -12.00 -19.99 -0.26
C CYS A 19 -13.39 -20.39 -0.78
N GLU A 20 -13.96 -21.52 -0.31
CA GLU A 20 -15.31 -21.92 -0.69
C GLU A 20 -16.36 -20.88 -0.31
N GLN A 21 -16.25 -20.26 0.87
CA GLN A 21 -17.16 -19.21 1.30
C GLN A 21 -17.09 -18.00 0.36
N ILE A 22 -15.89 -17.54 -0.01
CA ILE A 22 -15.70 -16.44 -0.95
C ILE A 22 -16.29 -16.80 -2.33
N LEU A 23 -16.01 -18.00 -2.84
CA LEU A 23 -16.54 -18.47 -4.12
C LEU A 23 -18.07 -18.56 -4.12
N ARG A 24 -18.66 -19.01 -3.00
CA ARG A 24 -20.10 -19.06 -2.81
C ARG A 24 -20.71 -17.66 -2.85
N LEU A 25 -20.16 -16.70 -2.11
CA LEU A 25 -20.61 -15.30 -2.14
C LEU A 25 -20.59 -14.71 -3.56
N ILE A 26 -19.53 -14.98 -4.33
CA ILE A 26 -19.42 -14.52 -5.73
C ILE A 26 -20.49 -15.17 -6.61
N ARG A 27 -20.72 -16.47 -6.48
CA ARG A 27 -21.73 -17.20 -7.25
C ARG A 27 -23.15 -16.74 -6.89
N ASP A 28 -23.43 -16.56 -5.61
CA ASP A 28 -24.73 -16.12 -5.09
C ASP A 28 -25.06 -14.68 -5.54
N ALA A 29 -24.05 -13.84 -5.77
CA ALA A 29 -24.22 -12.52 -6.41
C ALA A 29 -24.48 -12.59 -7.94
N GLY A 30 -24.55 -13.79 -8.52
CA GLY A 30 -24.81 -14.03 -9.94
C GLY A 30 -23.58 -13.79 -10.82
N HIS A 31 -22.39 -14.13 -10.33
CA HIS A 31 -21.14 -14.00 -11.07
C HIS A 31 -20.53 -15.36 -11.41
N LYS A 32 -19.90 -15.46 -12.58
CA LYS A 32 -19.11 -16.61 -12.99
C LYS A 32 -17.68 -16.37 -12.53
N VAL A 33 -17.09 -17.29 -11.77
CA VAL A 33 -15.75 -17.10 -11.17
C VAL A 33 -14.77 -18.17 -11.64
N ASN A 34 -13.59 -17.72 -12.06
CA ASN A 34 -12.42 -18.54 -12.29
C ASN A 34 -11.43 -18.29 -11.14
N TYR A 35 -11.24 -19.31 -10.30
CA TYR A 35 -10.41 -19.23 -9.11
C TYR A 35 -8.94 -19.53 -9.42
N GLN A 36 -8.04 -18.85 -8.71
CA GLN A 36 -6.62 -19.13 -8.73
C GLN A 36 -5.97 -18.72 -7.41
N SER A 37 -5.27 -19.65 -6.75
CA SER A 37 -4.40 -19.30 -5.61
C SER A 37 -3.15 -18.57 -6.08
N SER A 38 -2.76 -17.51 -5.37
CA SER A 38 -1.53 -16.76 -5.57
C SER A 38 -0.26 -17.52 -5.17
N LYS A 39 -0.41 -18.66 -4.47
CA LYS A 39 0.69 -19.57 -4.10
C LYS A 39 1.08 -20.53 -5.22
N GLU A 40 0.23 -20.70 -6.22
CA GLU A 40 0.49 -21.60 -7.33
C GLU A 40 1.36 -20.95 -8.42
N LYS A 41 2.32 -21.70 -8.98
CA LYS A 41 3.32 -21.19 -9.94
C LYS A 41 2.75 -20.46 -11.16
N LYS A 42 1.53 -20.81 -11.61
CA LYS A 42 0.94 -20.30 -12.86
C LYS A 42 -0.09 -19.21 -12.66
N TRP A 43 -0.25 -18.66 -11.45
CA TRP A 43 -1.32 -17.71 -11.17
C TRP A 43 -1.31 -16.49 -12.10
N LYS A 44 -0.14 -15.94 -12.41
CA LYS A 44 -0.01 -14.78 -13.33
C LYS A 44 -0.54 -15.07 -14.75
N LYS A 45 -0.52 -16.32 -15.21
CA LYS A 45 -1.01 -16.68 -16.55
C LYS A 45 -2.53 -16.51 -16.65
N VAL A 46 -3.25 -16.67 -15.54
CA VAL A 46 -4.71 -16.53 -15.53
C VAL A 46 -5.12 -15.09 -15.85
N LEU A 47 -4.34 -14.09 -15.44
CA LEU A 47 -4.61 -12.66 -15.66
C LEU A 47 -4.63 -12.26 -17.14
N LYS A 48 -4.07 -13.09 -18.03
CA LYS A 48 -4.12 -12.86 -19.49
C LYS A 48 -5.47 -13.27 -20.11
N LYS A 49 -6.32 -13.98 -19.37
CA LYS A 49 -7.64 -14.41 -19.86
C LYS A 49 -8.61 -13.23 -19.81
N ARG A 50 -9.53 -13.17 -20.77
CA ARG A 50 -10.61 -12.16 -20.78
C ARG A 50 -11.53 -12.35 -19.57
N CYS A 51 -11.72 -11.29 -18.82
CA CYS A 51 -12.66 -11.21 -17.71
C CYS A 51 -13.20 -9.77 -17.60
N ASP A 52 -14.31 -9.60 -16.88
CA ASP A 52 -14.88 -8.29 -16.65
C ASP A 52 -14.11 -7.58 -15.53
N ILE A 53 -13.70 -8.31 -14.48
CA ILE A 53 -12.87 -7.81 -13.38
C ILE A 53 -11.93 -8.89 -12.83
N VAL A 54 -10.83 -8.45 -12.23
CA VAL A 54 -9.95 -9.29 -11.40
C VAL A 54 -10.22 -8.96 -9.94
N ALA A 55 -10.82 -9.90 -9.21
CA ALA A 55 -11.01 -9.81 -7.77
C ALA A 55 -9.75 -10.31 -7.05
N VAL A 56 -9.31 -9.60 -6.02
CA VAL A 56 -8.12 -9.95 -5.23
C VAL A 56 -8.50 -10.11 -3.77
N ALA A 57 -8.45 -11.33 -3.27
CA ALA A 57 -8.64 -11.68 -1.86
C ALA A 57 -7.29 -11.77 -1.17
N GLY A 58 -6.97 -10.76 -0.35
CA GLY A 58 -5.72 -10.72 0.40
C GLY A 58 -5.36 -9.33 0.89
N GLY A 59 -4.12 -9.19 1.37
CA GLY A 59 -3.54 -7.91 1.77
C GLY A 59 -2.78 -7.17 0.67
N ASP A 60 -2.15 -6.07 1.06
CA ASP A 60 -1.46 -5.13 0.16
C ASP A 60 -0.41 -5.80 -0.73
N GLY A 61 0.39 -6.73 -0.18
CA GLY A 61 1.37 -7.47 -0.99
C GLY A 61 0.76 -8.34 -2.09
N THR A 62 -0.45 -8.89 -1.90
CA THR A 62 -1.17 -9.63 -2.95
C THR A 62 -1.78 -8.66 -3.95
N VAL A 63 -2.42 -7.58 -3.48
CA VAL A 63 -3.00 -6.54 -4.32
C VAL A 63 -1.93 -5.90 -5.21
N GLY A 64 -0.78 -5.51 -4.65
CA GLY A 64 0.36 -4.96 -5.37
C GLY A 64 0.93 -5.91 -6.42
N LYS A 65 1.03 -7.22 -6.13
CA LYS A 65 1.47 -8.22 -7.12
C LYS A 65 0.51 -8.30 -8.30
N VAL A 66 -0.80 -8.32 -8.06
CA VAL A 66 -1.82 -8.37 -9.11
C VAL A 66 -1.82 -7.06 -9.90
N ALA A 67 -1.84 -5.93 -9.21
CA ALA A 67 -1.82 -4.59 -9.80
C ALA A 67 -0.63 -4.40 -10.74
N ARG A 68 0.58 -4.73 -10.31
CA ARG A 68 1.78 -4.65 -11.18
C ARG A 68 1.69 -5.54 -12.43
N CYS A 69 0.93 -6.63 -12.40
CA CYS A 69 0.71 -7.46 -13.58
C CYS A 69 -0.36 -6.88 -14.53
N LEU A 70 -1.17 -5.93 -14.06
CA LEU A 70 -2.26 -5.29 -14.78
C LEU A 70 -1.98 -3.83 -15.14
N ILE A 71 -0.76 -3.33 -14.89
CA ILE A 71 -0.36 -2.00 -15.35
C ILE A 71 -0.55 -1.90 -16.87
N GLY A 72 -1.21 -0.83 -17.32
CA GLY A 72 -1.60 -0.61 -18.71
C GLY A 72 -2.83 -1.39 -19.17
N SER A 73 -3.38 -2.29 -18.35
CA SER A 73 -4.66 -2.96 -18.60
C SER A 73 -5.83 -2.08 -18.20
N ARG A 74 -6.95 -2.20 -18.93
CA ARG A 74 -8.23 -1.58 -18.56
C ARG A 74 -9.14 -2.50 -17.74
N THR A 75 -8.69 -3.73 -17.44
CA THR A 75 -9.45 -4.66 -16.59
C THR A 75 -9.45 -4.16 -15.14
N PRO A 76 -10.61 -3.81 -14.55
CA PRO A 76 -10.69 -3.29 -13.20
C PRO A 76 -10.29 -4.33 -12.14
N ILE A 77 -9.64 -3.84 -11.08
CA ILE A 77 -9.26 -4.61 -9.90
C ILE A 77 -10.30 -4.38 -8.80
N ALA A 78 -10.92 -5.45 -8.31
CA ALA A 78 -11.78 -5.41 -7.13
C ALA A 78 -11.05 -5.97 -5.92
N VAL A 79 -10.92 -5.19 -4.85
CA VAL A 79 -10.19 -5.60 -3.64
C VAL A 79 -11.16 -6.19 -2.61
N LEU A 80 -10.83 -7.40 -2.13
CA LEU A 80 -11.45 -8.03 -0.96
C LEU A 80 -10.40 -7.98 0.17
N PRO A 81 -10.53 -7.02 1.12
CA PRO A 81 -9.47 -6.69 2.08
C PRO A 81 -9.35 -7.76 3.17
N LEU A 82 -8.52 -8.76 2.90
CA LEU A 82 -8.28 -9.91 3.79
C LEU A 82 -6.84 -9.95 4.30
N GLY A 83 -6.17 -8.79 4.32
CA GLY A 83 -4.84 -8.63 4.87
C GLY A 83 -4.80 -7.94 6.22
N LYS A 84 -3.56 -7.67 6.65
CA LYS A 84 -3.25 -7.05 7.95
C LYS A 84 -3.46 -5.54 7.94
N ALA A 85 -2.81 -4.81 7.02
CA ALA A 85 -2.88 -3.35 6.96
C ALA A 85 -3.99 -2.86 6.01
N ASN A 86 -4.12 -3.50 4.85
CA ASN A 86 -5.11 -3.19 3.80
C ASN A 86 -5.07 -1.72 3.38
N ASN A 87 -3.86 -1.14 3.27
CA ASN A 87 -3.59 0.24 2.90
C ASN A 87 -4.32 0.65 1.61
N VAL A 88 -4.24 -0.18 0.56
CA VAL A 88 -4.89 0.11 -0.73
C VAL A 88 -6.41 0.10 -0.58
N ALA A 89 -6.96 -0.89 0.12
CA ALA A 89 -8.41 -0.96 0.36
C ALA A 89 -8.92 0.17 1.24
N ASN A 90 -8.12 0.60 2.22
CA ASN A 90 -8.43 1.72 3.10
C ASN A 90 -8.43 3.04 2.32
N MET A 91 -7.45 3.24 1.44
CA MET A 91 -7.40 4.38 0.52
C MET A 91 -8.66 4.45 -0.36
N LEU A 92 -9.15 3.29 -0.81
CA LEU A 92 -10.36 3.18 -1.64
C LEU A 92 -11.68 3.19 -0.84
N GLY A 93 -11.65 3.35 0.48
CA GLY A 93 -12.87 3.36 1.32
C GLY A 93 -13.60 2.02 1.40
N LEU A 94 -12.88 0.91 1.21
CA LEU A 94 -13.42 -0.45 1.17
C LEU A 94 -13.34 -1.17 2.52
N THR A 95 -12.43 -0.75 3.40
CA THR A 95 -12.30 -1.33 4.75
C THR A 95 -13.52 -0.99 5.60
N GLY A 96 -13.99 -1.97 6.38
CA GLY A 96 -15.19 -1.83 7.21
C GLY A 96 -16.49 -2.28 6.53
N ARG A 97 -16.43 -2.70 5.25
CA ARG A 97 -17.54 -3.34 4.54
C ARG A 97 -17.43 -4.86 4.63
N SER A 98 -18.57 -5.54 4.68
CA SER A 98 -18.60 -7.01 4.57
C SER A 98 -18.15 -7.44 3.17
N LEU A 99 -17.56 -8.63 3.04
CA LEU A 99 -17.24 -9.19 1.72
C LEU A 99 -18.49 -9.33 0.85
N GLU A 100 -19.62 -9.70 1.47
CA GLU A 100 -20.90 -9.84 0.80
C GLU A 100 -21.37 -8.51 0.18
N ASP A 101 -21.29 -7.40 0.93
CA ASP A 101 -21.65 -6.08 0.41
C ASP A 101 -20.72 -5.63 -0.72
N LEU A 102 -19.41 -5.88 -0.58
CA LEU A 102 -18.43 -5.58 -1.64
C LEU A 102 -18.75 -6.34 -2.93
N ILE A 103 -18.96 -7.66 -2.82
CA ILE A 103 -19.22 -8.55 -3.96
C ILE A 103 -20.56 -8.22 -4.62
N LYS A 104 -21.64 -8.04 -3.84
CA LYS A 104 -22.96 -7.66 -4.37
C LYS A 104 -22.93 -6.31 -5.09
N GLY A 105 -22.07 -5.39 -4.65
CA GLY A 105 -21.94 -4.06 -5.20
C GLY A 105 -21.13 -3.97 -6.50
N TRP A 106 -20.45 -5.03 -6.97
CA TRP A 106 -19.62 -4.97 -8.18
C TRP A 106 -20.38 -4.59 -9.45
N LYS A 107 -21.67 -4.96 -9.57
CA LYS A 107 -22.48 -4.62 -10.77
C LYS A 107 -22.78 -3.12 -10.89
N THR A 108 -22.83 -2.41 -9.77
CA THR A 108 -23.15 -0.96 -9.71
C THR A 108 -21.94 -0.13 -9.26
N ALA A 109 -20.78 -0.77 -9.17
CA ALA A 109 -19.54 -0.10 -8.80
C ALA A 109 -19.07 0.82 -9.93
N HIS A 110 -18.36 1.87 -9.55
CA HIS A 110 -17.70 2.74 -10.50
C HIS A 110 -16.22 2.37 -10.62
N CYS A 111 -15.67 2.62 -11.81
CA CYS A 111 -14.24 2.47 -12.07
C CYS A 111 -13.52 3.76 -11.68
N VAL A 112 -12.43 3.63 -10.93
CA VAL A 112 -11.56 4.73 -10.53
C VAL A 112 -10.18 4.47 -11.11
N ASN A 113 -9.65 5.44 -11.85
CA ASN A 113 -8.26 5.40 -12.28
C ASN A 113 -7.35 5.44 -11.06
N PHE A 114 -6.21 4.77 -11.17
CA PHE A 114 -5.23 4.69 -10.10
C PHE A 114 -3.85 4.80 -10.71
N ASP A 115 -3.08 5.77 -10.24
CA ASP A 115 -1.74 6.06 -10.70
C ASP A 115 -0.76 5.02 -10.15
N ALA A 116 0.31 4.73 -10.88
CA ALA A 116 1.37 3.87 -10.40
C ALA A 116 2.70 4.62 -10.42
N GLY A 117 3.54 4.38 -9.42
CA GLY A 117 4.91 4.84 -9.47
C GLY A 117 5.81 3.88 -10.24
N VAL A 118 6.85 4.39 -10.87
CA VAL A 118 7.91 3.64 -11.53
C VAL A 118 9.25 4.06 -10.95
N ALA A 119 9.92 3.16 -10.25
CA ALA A 119 11.22 3.38 -9.64
C ALA A 119 12.31 2.62 -10.41
N LYS A 120 13.33 3.35 -10.86
CA LYS A 120 14.52 2.81 -11.53
C LYS A 120 15.74 3.03 -10.65
N GLY A 121 16.59 2.03 -10.61
CA GLY A 121 17.84 2.07 -9.87
C GLY A 121 18.68 0.83 -10.15
N PRO A 122 19.65 0.50 -9.28
CA PRO A 122 20.51 -0.65 -9.46
C PRO A 122 19.79 -2.01 -9.51
N TRP A 123 18.55 -2.09 -9.01
CA TRP A 123 17.67 -3.25 -9.12
C TRP A 123 16.94 -3.38 -10.47
N GLY A 124 17.18 -2.45 -11.40
CA GLY A 124 16.43 -2.31 -12.65
C GLY A 124 15.23 -1.37 -12.50
N SER A 125 14.13 -1.67 -13.19
CA SER A 125 12.90 -0.88 -13.19
C SER A 125 11.78 -1.67 -12.52
N GLN A 126 11.13 -1.08 -11.52
CA GLN A 126 10.01 -1.71 -10.82
C GLN A 126 8.90 -0.70 -10.59
N CYS A 127 7.66 -1.12 -10.87
CA CYS A 127 6.49 -0.30 -10.54
C CYS A 127 6.07 -0.51 -9.08
N PHE A 128 5.41 0.48 -8.50
CA PHE A 128 4.84 0.45 -7.16
C PHE A 128 3.47 1.11 -7.16
N ILE A 129 2.62 0.74 -6.20
CA ILE A 129 1.27 1.30 -6.08
C ILE A 129 1.04 2.02 -4.74
N GLU A 130 1.85 1.72 -3.72
CA GLU A 130 1.80 2.38 -2.42
C GLU A 130 2.87 3.47 -2.34
N GLY A 131 4.14 3.10 -2.45
CA GLY A 131 5.23 4.05 -2.29
C GLY A 131 6.64 3.50 -2.47
N PHE A 132 7.58 4.43 -2.55
CA PHE A 132 9.02 4.20 -2.55
C PHE A 132 9.64 4.97 -1.39
N GLY A 133 10.60 4.39 -0.68
CA GLY A 133 11.22 5.12 0.43
C GLY A 133 12.62 4.69 0.79
N VAL A 134 13.28 5.59 1.52
CA VAL A 134 14.68 5.50 1.92
C VAL A 134 14.84 6.04 3.34
N GLY A 135 15.77 5.44 4.09
CA GLY A 135 16.04 5.82 5.47
C GLY A 135 15.39 4.86 6.46
N LEU A 136 14.81 5.40 7.53
CA LEU A 136 14.36 4.60 8.67
C LEU A 136 13.46 3.43 8.27
N PHE A 137 12.42 3.65 7.46
CA PHE A 137 11.45 2.59 7.11
C PHE A 137 12.08 1.49 6.28
N ALA A 138 12.85 1.85 5.26
CA ALA A 138 13.60 0.89 4.44
C ALA A 138 14.56 0.05 5.29
N GLU A 139 15.24 0.66 6.26
CA GLU A 139 16.13 -0.06 7.18
C GLU A 139 15.33 -1.03 8.06
N THR A 140 14.22 -0.59 8.65
CA THR A 140 13.37 -1.46 9.47
C THR A 140 12.84 -2.64 8.65
N MET A 141 12.34 -2.41 7.44
CA MET A 141 11.87 -3.47 6.54
C MET A 141 12.98 -4.49 6.22
N SER A 142 14.18 -4.01 5.86
CA SER A 142 15.33 -4.87 5.59
C SER A 142 15.71 -5.75 6.78
N GLN A 143 15.64 -5.21 8.00
CA GLN A 143 15.92 -5.96 9.22
C GLN A 143 14.83 -6.99 9.55
N LEU A 144 13.56 -6.65 9.33
CA LEU A 144 12.42 -7.55 9.56
C LEU A 144 12.44 -8.73 8.56
N ASP A 145 12.75 -8.45 7.29
CA ASP A 145 12.94 -9.47 6.26
C ASP A 145 14.08 -10.44 6.63
N GLY A 146 15.22 -9.90 7.06
CA GLY A 146 16.40 -10.71 7.44
C GLY A 146 16.22 -11.54 8.71
N ARG A 147 15.32 -11.15 9.62
CA ARG A 147 15.07 -11.84 10.89
C ARG A 147 13.98 -12.90 10.84
N LYS A 148 13.32 -13.11 9.70
CA LYS A 148 12.07 -13.92 9.62
C LYS A 148 11.06 -13.52 10.71
N ILE A 149 11.02 -12.24 11.12
CA ILE A 149 9.95 -11.75 12.01
C ILE A 149 8.59 -11.81 11.29
N LEU A 150 8.60 -12.09 10.00
CA LEU A 150 7.43 -12.56 9.26
C LEU A 150 6.85 -13.89 9.78
N ASP A 151 7.47 -14.64 10.70
CA ASP A 151 6.75 -15.71 11.46
C ASP A 151 5.69 -15.15 12.43
N LEU A 152 5.61 -13.82 12.59
CA LEU A 152 4.40 -13.14 13.09
C LEU A 152 3.21 -13.28 12.11
N THR A 153 3.36 -13.96 10.97
CA THR A 153 2.25 -14.47 10.15
C THR A 153 1.35 -15.42 10.91
N HIS A 154 1.88 -16.12 11.93
CA HIS A 154 1.12 -17.04 12.81
C HIS A 154 0.68 -16.40 14.13
N SER A 155 0.80 -15.08 14.29
CA SER A 155 0.30 -14.39 15.49
C SER A 155 -1.20 -14.16 15.36
N ASP A 156 -2.00 -14.82 16.20
CA ASP A 156 -3.47 -14.76 16.31
C ASP A 156 -4.06 -13.35 16.53
N ASN A 157 -3.21 -12.33 16.67
CA ASN A 157 -3.62 -10.96 16.93
C ASN A 157 -2.91 -9.95 16.02
N LEU A 158 -3.62 -9.54 14.96
CA LEU A 158 -3.20 -8.49 14.03
C LEU A 158 -2.75 -7.19 14.74
N GLN A 159 -3.46 -6.77 15.79
CA GLN A 159 -3.13 -5.55 16.52
C GLN A 159 -1.79 -5.66 17.25
N LYS A 160 -1.45 -6.86 17.75
CA LYS A 160 -0.14 -7.12 18.37
C LYS A 160 0.99 -6.96 17.35
N VAL A 161 0.83 -7.49 16.14
CA VAL A 161 1.84 -7.36 15.06
C VAL A 161 2.06 -5.90 14.69
N ILE A 162 0.98 -5.15 14.46
CA ILE A 162 1.02 -3.71 14.16
C ILE A 162 1.76 -2.97 15.29
N ARG A 163 1.38 -3.18 16.55
CA ARG A 163 2.02 -2.53 17.71
C ARG A 163 3.52 -2.87 17.81
N THR A 164 3.91 -4.11 17.57
CA THR A 164 5.31 -4.53 17.56
C THR A 164 6.12 -3.75 16.52
N VAL A 165 5.63 -3.67 15.27
CA VAL A 165 6.31 -2.92 14.21
C VAL A 165 6.41 -1.43 14.55
N LEU A 166 5.33 -0.83 15.08
CA LEU A 166 5.34 0.57 15.51
C LEU A 166 6.35 0.84 16.64
N ASN A 167 6.47 -0.08 17.60
CA ASN A 167 7.46 0.03 18.68
C ASN A 167 8.90 -0.06 18.15
N ILE A 168 9.17 -0.97 17.20
CA ILE A 168 10.48 -1.06 16.54
C ILE A 168 10.81 0.26 15.84
N LEU A 169 9.88 0.78 15.04
CA LEU A 169 10.04 2.06 14.35
C LEU A 169 10.32 3.21 15.32
N LYS A 170 9.53 3.31 16.40
CA LYS A 170 9.70 4.36 17.42
C LYS A 170 11.05 4.28 18.12
N ASN A 171 11.48 3.06 18.49
CA ASN A 171 12.76 2.86 19.18
C ASN A 171 13.93 3.21 18.26
N GLN A 172 13.90 2.75 17.01
CA GLN A 172 14.93 3.04 16.03
C GLN A 172 14.97 4.53 15.66
N LEU A 173 13.81 5.18 15.56
CA LEU A 173 13.71 6.61 15.27
C LEU A 173 14.53 7.44 16.25
N SER A 174 14.68 7.04 17.51
CA SER A 174 15.42 7.82 18.52
C SER A 174 16.93 7.93 18.24
N THR A 175 17.52 6.95 17.56
CA THR A 175 18.98 6.87 17.32
C THR A 175 19.35 6.88 15.84
N TYR A 176 18.41 6.56 14.92
CA TYR A 176 18.68 6.45 13.48
C TYR A 176 19.25 7.74 12.85
N PRO A 177 20.45 7.71 12.25
CA PRO A 177 21.09 8.93 11.74
C PRO A 177 20.32 9.51 10.55
N SER A 178 20.42 10.82 10.34
CA SER A 178 20.06 11.41 9.04
C SER A 178 21.10 11.04 8.00
N LYS A 179 20.66 10.80 6.76
CA LYS A 179 21.51 10.52 5.62
C LYS A 179 21.55 11.74 4.71
N ASN A 180 22.74 12.09 4.27
CA ASN A 180 22.92 13.11 3.25
C ASN A 180 22.46 12.56 1.89
N MET A 181 21.58 13.29 1.23
CA MET A 181 20.98 12.92 -0.05
C MET A 181 21.04 14.10 -1.01
N THR A 182 21.51 13.85 -2.23
CA THR A 182 21.28 14.78 -3.34
C THR A 182 19.91 14.44 -3.92
N VAL A 183 18.99 15.40 -3.94
CA VAL A 183 17.60 15.15 -4.32
C VAL A 183 17.11 16.24 -5.26
N ARG A 184 16.48 15.85 -6.36
CA ARG A 184 15.75 16.75 -7.25
C ARG A 184 14.29 16.31 -7.34
N LEU A 185 13.37 17.26 -7.14
CA LEU A 185 11.93 17.05 -7.34
C LEU A 185 11.45 18.01 -8.42
N ASP A 186 11.01 17.46 -9.56
CA ASP A 186 10.65 18.22 -10.76
C ASP A 186 11.75 19.21 -11.17
N GLY A 187 13.00 18.75 -11.12
CA GLY A 187 14.20 19.54 -11.44
C GLY A 187 14.66 20.51 -10.33
N ARG A 188 13.84 20.77 -9.31
CA ARG A 188 14.20 21.65 -8.19
C ARG A 188 15.07 20.92 -7.20
N ASP A 189 16.17 21.54 -6.80
CA ASP A 189 17.06 21.00 -5.77
C ASP A 189 16.36 21.04 -4.40
N VAL A 190 16.26 19.86 -3.80
CA VAL A 190 15.72 19.63 -2.46
C VAL A 190 16.68 18.75 -1.66
N SER A 191 17.98 18.82 -1.96
CA SER A 191 19.03 18.07 -1.29
C SER A 191 19.13 18.43 0.19
N GLY A 192 19.55 17.46 1.02
CA GLY A 192 19.69 17.68 2.45
C GLY A 192 19.90 16.40 3.26
N ASP A 193 19.86 16.57 4.57
CA ASP A 193 20.01 15.48 5.53
C ASP A 193 18.64 14.99 6.03
N TYR A 194 18.27 13.76 5.66
CA TYR A 194 16.97 13.18 5.96
C TYR A 194 17.09 11.90 6.78
N VAL A 195 16.27 11.79 7.82
CA VAL A 195 16.06 10.55 8.59
C VAL A 195 15.20 9.56 7.78
N LEU A 196 14.25 10.11 7.02
CA LEU A 196 13.29 9.38 6.21
C LEU A 196 12.90 10.24 5.00
N LEU A 197 12.84 9.62 3.83
CA LEU A 197 12.25 10.18 2.62
C LEU A 197 11.30 9.14 2.02
N GLU A 198 10.03 9.49 1.85
CA GLU A 198 8.99 8.62 1.29
C GLU A 198 8.32 9.32 0.10
N ALA A 199 8.32 8.70 -1.08
CA ALA A 199 7.54 9.12 -2.24
C ALA A 199 6.30 8.22 -2.33
N LEU A 200 5.15 8.77 -1.95
CA LEU A 200 3.91 8.03 -1.77
C LEU A 200 2.90 8.32 -2.87
N ASN A 201 2.24 7.27 -3.33
CA ASN A 201 1.10 7.33 -4.25
C ASN A 201 -0.25 7.21 -3.51
N ILE A 202 -0.24 6.65 -2.30
CA ILE A 202 -1.42 6.58 -1.43
C ILE A 202 -1.12 7.17 -0.05
N ARG A 203 -2.18 7.39 0.73
CA ARG A 203 -2.11 7.93 2.09
C ARG A 203 -1.28 7.10 3.07
N TYR A 204 -1.33 5.78 2.92
CA TYR A 204 -0.88 4.82 3.92
C TYR A 204 0.38 4.08 3.49
N ILE A 205 1.27 3.82 4.44
CA ILE A 205 2.45 2.96 4.26
C ILE A 205 2.65 2.03 5.46
N GLY A 206 3.17 0.83 5.20
CA GLY A 206 3.54 -0.12 6.26
C GLY A 206 2.34 -0.50 7.12
N PRO A 207 2.41 -0.43 8.46
CA PRO A 207 1.32 -0.80 9.36
C PRO A 207 0.24 0.29 9.44
N ASN A 208 -0.33 0.67 8.29
CA ASN A 208 -1.39 1.67 8.14
C ASN A 208 -0.97 3.08 8.60
N LEU A 209 0.28 3.49 8.40
CA LEU A 209 0.74 4.84 8.75
C LEU A 209 0.23 5.86 7.72
N ASP A 210 -0.72 6.70 8.11
CA ASP A 210 -1.20 7.84 7.32
C ASP A 210 -0.19 8.99 7.42
N LEU A 211 0.69 9.13 6.43
CA LEU A 211 1.71 10.19 6.40
C LEU A 211 1.29 11.38 5.54
N VAL A 212 0.44 11.14 4.55
CA VAL A 212 0.03 12.11 3.53
C VAL A 212 -1.49 12.09 3.40
N PRO A 213 -2.25 12.60 4.38
CA PRO A 213 -3.71 12.42 4.46
C PRO A 213 -4.50 13.08 3.33
N ARG A 214 -3.84 13.84 2.46
CA ARG A 214 -4.41 14.51 1.29
C ARG A 214 -3.96 13.90 -0.04
N ALA A 215 -3.22 12.79 -0.01
CA ALA A 215 -2.84 12.09 -1.24
C ALA A 215 -4.08 11.69 -2.02
N ASP A 216 -4.01 11.86 -3.34
CA ASP A 216 -5.02 11.44 -4.29
C ASP A 216 -4.41 10.36 -5.19
N ILE A 217 -5.18 9.33 -5.48
CA ILE A 217 -4.72 8.17 -6.23
C ILE A 217 -4.72 8.39 -7.74
N ASN A 218 -5.23 9.53 -8.23
CA ASN A 218 -5.41 9.75 -9.67
C ASN A 218 -5.10 11.17 -10.15
N ASP A 219 -4.33 11.94 -9.38
CA ASP A 219 -4.02 13.32 -9.69
C ASP A 219 -2.72 13.51 -10.49
N GLY A 220 -1.98 12.42 -10.74
CA GLY A 220 -0.73 12.39 -11.46
C GLY A 220 0.44 12.99 -10.69
N PHE A 221 0.45 12.90 -9.36
CA PHE A 221 1.56 13.33 -8.51
C PHE A 221 1.93 12.29 -7.45
N LEU A 222 3.19 12.32 -7.03
CA LEU A 222 3.66 11.70 -5.81
C LEU A 222 3.62 12.73 -4.68
N ASP A 223 3.22 12.31 -3.49
CA ASP A 223 3.42 13.05 -2.25
C ASP A 223 4.75 12.62 -1.62
N VAL A 224 5.76 13.50 -1.68
CA VAL A 224 7.10 13.24 -1.16
C VAL A 224 7.25 13.82 0.24
N VAL A 225 7.34 12.94 1.22
CA VAL A 225 7.57 13.24 2.64
C VAL A 225 9.06 13.35 2.90
N PHE A 226 9.47 14.45 3.52
CA PHE A 226 10.83 14.68 3.98
C PHE A 226 10.83 14.79 5.51
N VAL A 227 11.59 13.93 6.18
CA VAL A 227 11.76 13.98 7.64
C VAL A 227 13.19 14.32 7.97
N THR A 228 13.40 15.55 8.42
CA THR A 228 14.70 16.01 8.94
C THR A 228 14.88 15.61 10.41
N LYS A 229 16.09 15.78 10.96
CA LYS A 229 16.34 15.63 12.42
C LYS A 229 15.38 16.47 13.26
N ALA A 230 15.06 17.69 12.84
CA ALA A 230 14.14 18.59 13.54
C ALA A 230 12.69 18.05 13.62
N GLN A 231 12.30 17.15 12.71
CA GLN A 231 10.96 16.55 12.68
C GLN A 231 10.87 15.20 13.40
N ARG A 232 11.99 14.71 13.94
CA ARG A 232 12.05 13.45 14.69
C ARG A 232 11.05 13.40 15.84
N ALA A 233 10.94 14.48 16.62
CA ALA A 233 9.99 14.56 17.73
C ALA A 233 8.52 14.46 17.26
N LYS A 234 8.18 15.09 16.13
CA LYS A 234 6.83 15.04 15.53
C LYS A 234 6.49 13.61 15.10
N LEU A 235 7.41 12.93 14.41
CA LEU A 235 7.21 11.54 13.99
C LEU A 235 7.15 10.59 15.20
N SER A 236 7.99 10.78 16.22
CA SER A 236 7.97 9.98 17.45
C SER A 236 6.65 10.11 18.22
N LYS A 237 6.12 11.34 18.34
CA LYS A 237 4.79 11.58 18.92
C LYS A 237 3.71 10.85 18.10
N TYR A 238 3.73 10.98 16.78
CA TYR A 238 2.77 10.30 15.90
C TYR A 238 2.80 8.77 16.10
N LEU A 239 3.99 8.16 16.08
CA LEU A 239 4.11 6.72 16.34
C LEU A 239 3.59 6.34 17.73
N SER A 240 3.86 7.16 18.76
CA SER A 240 3.35 6.94 20.12
C SER A 240 1.83 6.98 20.18
N ASP A 241 1.20 7.97 19.57
CA ASP A 241 -0.25 8.10 19.49
C ASP A 241 -0.87 6.88 18.78
N ARG A 242 -0.25 6.42 17.68
CA ARG A 242 -0.68 5.22 16.95
C ARG A 242 -0.54 3.95 17.79
N ILE A 243 0.53 3.78 18.56
CA ILE A 243 0.71 2.65 19.49
C ILE A 243 -0.39 2.66 20.56
N SER A 244 -0.76 3.84 21.07
CA SER A 244 -1.84 4.02 22.04
C SER A 244 -3.26 3.94 21.43
N GLY A 245 -3.39 3.69 20.12
CA GLY A 245 -4.69 3.59 19.44
C GLY A 245 -5.39 4.93 19.19
N LYS A 246 -4.69 6.07 19.36
CA LYS A 246 -5.25 7.39 19.04
C LYS A 246 -5.21 7.62 17.53
N ASN A 247 -6.28 8.23 17.03
CA ASN A 247 -6.32 8.72 15.65
C ASN A 247 -5.68 10.11 15.59
N SER A 248 -4.37 10.17 15.47
CA SER A 248 -3.64 11.44 15.32
C SER A 248 -3.20 11.64 13.87
N ARG A 249 -3.04 12.91 13.48
CA ARG A 249 -2.41 13.30 12.22
C ARG A 249 -1.00 13.79 12.50
N VAL A 250 -0.07 13.47 11.60
CA VAL A 250 1.28 14.02 11.63
C VAL A 250 1.40 15.19 10.66
N SER A 251 2.09 16.26 11.08
CA SER A 251 2.45 17.38 10.21
C SER A 251 3.94 17.28 9.87
N LEU A 252 4.21 16.61 8.75
CA LEU A 252 5.54 16.47 8.16
C LEU A 252 5.69 17.41 6.96
N THR A 253 6.94 17.60 6.51
CA THR A 253 7.20 18.35 5.29
C THR A 253 6.82 17.45 4.12
N VAL A 254 5.82 17.86 3.36
CA VAL A 254 5.37 17.14 2.15
C VAL A 254 5.50 18.09 0.97
N ARG A 255 6.07 17.58 -0.13
CA ARG A 255 6.08 18.29 -1.42
C ARG A 255 5.54 17.35 -2.48
N ARG A 256 4.71 17.90 -3.37
CA ARG A 256 4.17 17.14 -4.50
C ARG A 256 5.05 17.33 -5.72
N GLY A 257 5.21 16.26 -6.48
CA GLY A 257 5.92 16.31 -7.76
C GLY A 257 5.72 15.04 -8.58
N ARG A 258 6.22 15.05 -9.81
CA ARG A 258 6.02 13.95 -10.79
C ARG A 258 7.27 13.15 -11.06
N HIS A 259 8.43 13.77 -10.85
CA HIS A 259 9.73 13.19 -11.10
C HIS A 259 10.67 13.48 -9.93
N LEU A 260 11.04 12.42 -9.22
CA LEU A 260 11.95 12.47 -8.09
C LEU A 260 13.24 11.74 -8.44
N GLN A 261 14.37 12.41 -8.25
CA GLN A 261 15.70 11.86 -8.46
C GLN A 261 16.44 11.91 -7.13
N ILE A 262 17.06 10.80 -6.74
CA ILE A 262 17.79 10.68 -5.48
C ILE A 262 19.16 10.09 -5.78
N GLU A 263 20.20 10.71 -5.26
CA GLU A 263 21.54 10.13 -5.14
C GLU A 263 21.96 10.09 -3.68
N LEU A 264 22.41 8.91 -3.25
CA LEU A 264 22.91 8.70 -1.90
C LEU A 264 23.91 7.55 -1.83
N LYS A 265 24.74 7.60 -0.78
CA LYS A 265 25.63 6.49 -0.42
C LYS A 265 24.82 5.36 0.22
N ASN A 266 25.14 4.12 -0.15
CA ASN A 266 24.69 2.85 0.44
C ASN A 266 23.60 2.95 1.51
N SER A 267 22.34 2.90 1.06
CA SER A 267 21.19 2.74 1.94
C SER A 267 20.28 1.67 1.40
N PRO A 268 19.67 0.85 2.28
CA PRO A 268 18.46 0.14 1.91
C PRO A 268 17.40 1.13 1.42
N ILE A 269 16.62 0.66 0.46
CA ILE A 269 15.39 1.31 -0.01
C ILE A 269 14.24 0.31 0.14
N HIS A 270 13.00 0.77 0.04
CA HIS A 270 11.88 -0.11 -0.20
C HIS A 270 11.04 0.36 -1.39
N ILE A 271 10.39 -0.61 -2.03
CA ILE A 271 9.42 -0.44 -3.10
C ILE A 271 8.19 -1.23 -2.67
N ASP A 272 7.10 -0.52 -2.37
CA ASP A 272 5.95 -1.05 -1.61
C ASP A 272 6.43 -1.78 -0.34
N ASP A 273 6.08 -3.06 -0.21
CA ASP A 273 6.37 -3.95 0.92
C ASP A 273 7.73 -4.66 0.84
N THR A 274 8.56 -4.34 -0.17
CA THR A 274 9.79 -5.08 -0.44
C THR A 274 11.01 -4.20 -0.25
N ALA A 275 11.95 -4.62 0.61
CA ALA A 275 13.24 -3.97 0.77
C ALA A 275 14.27 -4.40 -0.30
N TRP A 276 15.20 -3.51 -0.62
CA TRP A 276 16.37 -3.79 -1.46
C TRP A 276 17.64 -3.15 -0.87
N PRO A 277 18.82 -3.82 -0.93
CA PRO A 277 19.06 -5.16 -1.47
C PRO A 277 18.43 -6.26 -0.60
N LYS A 278 18.15 -7.41 -1.20
CA LYS A 278 17.59 -8.58 -0.50
C LYS A 278 18.72 -9.42 0.11
N GLY A 279 18.49 -9.93 1.33
CA GLY A 279 19.42 -10.84 1.99
C GLY A 279 20.68 -10.16 2.56
N LYS A 280 21.74 -10.95 2.78
CA LYS A 280 23.01 -10.46 3.34
C LYS A 280 23.94 -9.81 2.31
N ASP A 281 23.62 -9.91 1.02
CA ASP A 281 24.38 -9.27 -0.06
C ASP A 281 24.16 -7.75 -0.06
N ARG A 282 24.88 -7.10 0.84
CA ARG A 282 25.11 -5.66 0.83
C ARG A 282 26.35 -5.40 -0.03
N THR A 283 26.33 -5.75 -1.31
CA THR A 283 27.41 -5.31 -2.20
C THR A 283 27.37 -3.78 -2.21
N PRO A 284 28.40 -3.08 -1.69
CA PRO A 284 28.33 -1.64 -1.54
C PRO A 284 28.33 -1.00 -2.93
N LEU A 285 27.22 -0.38 -3.32
CA LEU A 285 27.21 0.49 -4.48
C LEU A 285 27.80 1.85 -4.10
N ARG A 286 28.71 2.35 -4.93
CA ARG A 286 29.41 3.63 -4.63
C ARG A 286 28.45 4.82 -4.58
N SER A 287 27.38 4.77 -5.37
CA SER A 287 26.25 5.71 -5.34
C SER A 287 25.02 5.04 -5.96
N ASN A 288 23.86 5.17 -5.32
CA ASN A 288 22.60 4.76 -5.92
C ASN A 288 21.97 5.98 -6.59
N ALA A 289 22.04 6.06 -7.91
CA ALA A 289 21.17 6.96 -8.67
C ALA A 289 19.80 6.31 -8.82
N ILE A 290 18.78 6.97 -8.30
CA ILE A 290 17.41 6.47 -8.23
C ILE A 290 16.54 7.48 -8.98
N ASP A 291 15.77 6.99 -9.94
CA ASP A 291 14.85 7.79 -10.77
C ASP A 291 13.43 7.28 -10.56
N ILE A 292 12.55 8.13 -10.04
CA ILE A 292 11.18 7.78 -9.70
C ILE A 292 10.22 8.70 -10.46
N LYS A 293 9.26 8.11 -11.17
CA LYS A 293 8.24 8.83 -11.92
C LYS A 293 6.85 8.29 -11.61
N ILE A 294 5.85 9.12 -11.78
CA ILE A 294 4.44 8.71 -11.74
C ILE A 294 3.94 8.37 -13.15
N ASP A 295 3.13 7.33 -13.26
CA ASP A 295 2.41 6.88 -14.45
C ASP A 295 0.90 7.06 -14.20
N PRO A 296 0.31 8.19 -14.65
CA PRO A 296 -1.09 8.52 -14.35
C PRO A 296 -2.09 7.56 -15.01
N GLY A 297 -3.08 7.11 -14.24
CA GLY A 297 -4.14 6.22 -14.70
C GLY A 297 -3.64 4.86 -15.19
N ALA A 298 -2.49 4.40 -14.69
CA ALA A 298 -1.86 3.13 -15.05
C ALA A 298 -2.73 1.91 -14.71
N LEU A 299 -3.65 2.05 -13.77
CA LEU A 299 -4.53 1.01 -13.25
C LEU A 299 -5.98 1.50 -13.15
N VAL A 300 -6.90 0.55 -13.03
CA VAL A 300 -8.32 0.81 -12.76
C VAL A 300 -8.75 -0.04 -11.58
N PHE A 301 -9.30 0.60 -10.54
CA PHE A 301 -9.90 -0.08 -9.39
C PHE A 301 -11.42 0.05 -9.43
N LEU A 302 -12.09 -0.95 -8.88
CA LEU A 302 -13.55 -1.02 -8.81
C LEU A 302 -14.02 -0.68 -7.38
N ILE A 303 -14.84 0.36 -7.24
CA ILE A 303 -15.35 0.81 -5.94
C ILE A 303 -16.88 0.70 -5.92
N PRO A 304 -17.45 -0.23 -5.13
CA PRO A 304 -18.89 -0.32 -4.92
C PRO A 304 -19.48 0.97 -4.33
N MET A 305 -20.61 1.43 -4.87
CA MET A 305 -21.31 2.58 -4.31
C MET A 305 -21.77 2.32 -2.88
N GLU A 306 -21.76 3.36 -2.04
CA GLU A 306 -22.48 3.33 -0.77
C GLU A 306 -23.97 3.17 -1.02
N LYS A 307 -24.59 2.20 -0.33
CA LYS A 307 -26.04 2.24 -0.13
C LYS A 307 -26.30 3.55 0.62
N ARG A 308 -26.87 4.56 -0.05
CA ARG A 308 -27.41 5.75 0.62
C ARG A 308 -28.33 5.24 1.72
N GLN A 309 -27.94 5.39 2.99
CA GLN A 309 -28.90 5.25 4.08
C GLN A 309 -29.99 6.27 3.82
N ARG A 310 -31.22 5.81 3.58
CA ARG A 310 -32.39 6.68 3.51
C ARG A 310 -32.44 7.43 4.84
N ARG A 311 -32.09 8.72 4.85
CA ARG A 311 -32.36 9.57 6.01
C ARG A 311 -33.86 9.44 6.31
N PRO A 312 -34.28 9.14 7.56
CA PRO A 312 -35.69 9.22 7.89
C PRO A 312 -36.15 10.64 7.57
N ARG A 313 -37.27 10.76 6.83
CA ARG A 313 -37.92 12.05 6.62
C ARG A 313 -38.19 12.64 7.99
N SER A 314 -37.52 13.75 8.31
CA SER A 314 -37.88 14.58 9.45
C SER A 314 -39.35 14.93 9.32
N VAL A 315 -40.17 14.42 10.23
CA VAL A 315 -41.56 14.83 10.41
C VAL A 315 -41.50 16.33 10.71
N ALA A 316 -42.06 17.13 9.81
CA ALA A 316 -42.28 18.54 10.08
C ALA A 316 -43.25 18.63 11.27
N VAL A 317 -42.75 19.06 12.43
CA VAL A 317 -43.60 19.56 13.50
C VAL A 317 -44.06 20.92 13.01
N ALA A 318 -45.31 20.99 12.57
CA ALA A 318 -46.01 22.25 12.38
C ALA A 318 -46.24 22.91 13.75
N VAL A 319 -46.13 24.23 13.72
CA VAL A 319 -46.19 25.22 14.81
C VAL A 319 -47.20 24.91 15.91
#